data_AF-A0A834ZKV4-F1
#
_entry.id   AF-A0A834ZKV4-F1
#
_cell.length_a   1.000
_cell.length_b   1.000
_cell.length_c   1.000
_cell.angle_alpha   90.00
_cell.angle_beta   90.00
_cell.angle_gamma   90.00
#
_symmetry.space_group_name_H-M   'P 1'
#
loop_
_entity.id
_entity.type
_entity.pdbx_description
1 polymer ?
#
loop_
_entity_poly.entity_id
_entity_poly.type
_entity_poly.pdbx_seq_one_letter_code
_entity_poly.pdbx_strand_id
1 'polypeptide(L)'
;MLRFSNQSIFSILQESPGLFIWNTQNVSDPSGFNQLLADTMDSLATPAASGQSRMKFATGEANFTRFQTLYSLVQCTPDLSSSDCNRCLEVLSVLFQITAVERKREGFDLAVV
;
A
#
# COMPACT_ATOMS: atom_id res chain seq x y z
N MET A 1 -7.92 6.41 -9.70
CA MET A 1 -8.99 6.75 -8.75
C MET A 1 -9.86 7.86 -9.32
N LEU A 2 -11.18 7.79 -9.18
CA LEU A 2 -12.11 8.85 -9.53
C LEU A 2 -12.74 9.39 -8.24
N ARG A 3 -12.67 10.70 -8.00
CA ARG A 3 -13.16 11.35 -6.77
C ARG A 3 -13.88 12.64 -7.13
N PHE A 4 -15.06 12.85 -6.55
CA PHE A 4 -15.85 14.08 -6.68
C PHE A 4 -16.26 14.59 -5.31
N SER A 5 -16.43 15.91 -5.18
CA SER A 5 -16.87 16.57 -3.95
C SER A 5 -17.48 17.93 -4.29
N ASN A 6 -18.38 18.41 -3.44
CA ASN A 6 -18.88 19.79 -3.48
C ASN A 6 -17.90 20.79 -2.82
N GLN A 7 -16.80 20.31 -2.26
CA GLN A 7 -15.70 21.09 -1.69
C GLN A 7 -14.42 20.91 -2.52
N SER A 8 -13.46 21.81 -2.34
CA SER A 8 -12.12 21.62 -2.94
C SER A 8 -11.48 20.33 -2.44
N ILE A 9 -10.84 19.59 -3.35
CA ILE A 9 -10.19 18.30 -3.06
C ILE A 9 -8.77 18.18 -3.61
N PHE A 10 -8.33 19.14 -4.44
CA PHE A 10 -7.02 19.09 -5.08
C PHE A 10 -5.93 19.56 -4.12
N SER A 11 -4.84 18.81 -4.06
CA SER A 11 -3.69 19.06 -3.18
C SER A 11 -4.05 19.13 -1.68
N ILE A 12 -5.17 18.51 -1.30
CA ILE A 12 -5.62 18.42 0.08
C ILE A 12 -5.43 16.98 0.55
N LEU A 13 -4.55 16.80 1.52
CA LEU A 13 -4.37 15.52 2.19
C LEU A 13 -5.67 15.13 2.90
N GLN A 14 -6.15 13.93 2.60
CA GLN A 14 -7.32 13.36 3.24
C GLN A 14 -7.07 11.89 3.57
N GLU A 15 -6.96 11.62 4.86
CA GLU A 15 -6.66 10.29 5.41
C GLU A 15 -7.93 9.43 5.60
N SER A 16 -9.12 10.03 5.47
CA SER A 16 -10.40 9.36 5.73
C SER A 16 -11.52 9.85 4.79
N PRO A 17 -12.45 8.98 4.35
CA PRO A 17 -12.55 7.55 4.68
C PRO A 17 -11.59 6.68 3.85
N GLY A 18 -11.01 5.66 4.48
CA GLY A 18 -10.24 4.61 3.81
C GLY A 18 -11.07 3.33 3.58
N LEU A 19 -10.72 2.57 2.55
CA LEU A 19 -11.27 1.23 2.30
C LEU A 19 -10.23 0.19 2.71
N PHE A 20 -10.63 -0.78 3.53
CA PHE A 20 -9.76 -1.87 3.96
C PHE A 20 -10.33 -3.22 3.54
N ILE A 21 -9.52 -4.00 2.83
CA ILE A 21 -9.86 -5.35 2.38
C ILE A 21 -8.83 -6.29 3.01
N TRP A 22 -9.31 -7.40 3.60
CA TRP A 22 -8.48 -8.34 4.34
C TRP A 22 -8.50 -9.71 3.66
N ASN A 23 -7.36 -10.39 3.67
CA ASN A 23 -7.29 -11.79 3.28
C ASN A 23 -7.61 -12.69 4.49
N THR A 24 -8.52 -13.65 4.33
CA THR A 24 -8.98 -14.56 5.40
C THR A 24 -8.11 -15.81 5.57
N GLN A 25 -7.05 -15.96 4.76
CA GLN A 25 -6.17 -17.11 4.79
C GLN A 25 -5.14 -17.02 5.92
N ASN A 26 -4.80 -18.17 6.49
CA ASN A 26 -3.79 -18.26 7.53
C ASN A 26 -2.37 -18.16 6.96
N VAL A 27 -1.49 -17.52 7.72
CA VAL A 27 -0.05 -17.46 7.49
C VAL A 27 0.68 -18.24 8.59
N SER A 28 1.73 -18.98 8.23
CA SER A 28 2.45 -19.84 9.17
C SER A 28 3.23 -19.08 10.25
N ASP A 29 3.73 -17.89 9.93
CA ASP A 29 4.38 -16.96 10.87
C ASP A 29 3.78 -15.56 10.71
N PRO A 30 2.71 -15.23 11.45
CA PRO A 30 2.05 -13.92 11.37
C PRO A 30 2.97 -12.77 11.75
N SER A 31 3.83 -12.95 12.76
CA SER A 31 4.75 -11.91 13.22
C SER A 31 5.80 -11.57 12.16
N GLY A 32 6.47 -12.57 11.61
CA GLY A 32 7.47 -12.37 10.56
C GLY A 32 6.85 -11.79 9.29
N PHE A 33 5.63 -12.22 8.95
CA PHE A 33 4.91 -11.67 7.79
C PHE A 33 4.59 -10.19 7.98
N ASN A 34 4.04 -9.82 9.14
CA ASN A 34 3.71 -8.43 9.44
C ASN A 34 4.95 -7.53 9.45
N GLN A 35 6.07 -8.01 10.00
CA GLN A 35 7.33 -7.27 9.97
C GLN A 35 7.81 -7.07 8.53
N LEU A 36 7.84 -8.13 7.72
CA LEU A 36 8.26 -8.06 6.32
C LEU A 36 7.37 -7.11 5.50
N LEU A 37 6.06 -7.14 5.76
CA LEU A 37 5.09 -6.24 5.13
C LEU A 37 5.39 -4.78 5.49
N ALA A 38 5.56 -4.47 6.78
CA ALA A 38 5.87 -3.12 7.25
C ALA A 38 7.18 -2.61 6.62
N ASP A 39 8.26 -3.41 6.69
CA ASP A 39 9.56 -3.05 6.12
C ASP A 39 9.47 -2.81 4.60
N THR A 40 8.71 -3.66 3.89
CA THR A 40 8.52 -3.52 2.44
C THR A 40 7.74 -2.24 2.12
N MET A 41 6.63 -1.97 2.82
CA MET A 41 5.82 -0.77 2.60
C MET A 41 6.60 0.51 2.89
N ASP A 42 7.34 0.56 4.00
CA ASP A 42 8.20 1.69 4.36
C ASP A 42 9.29 1.94 3.31
N SER A 43 9.88 0.87 2.77
CA SER A 43 10.89 0.98 1.70
C SER A 43 10.33 1.58 0.40
N LEU A 44 9.03 1.43 0.15
CA LEU A 44 8.36 1.92 -1.05
C LEU A 44 7.80 3.34 -0.90
N ALA A 45 7.64 3.84 0.33
CA ALA A 45 7.02 5.13 0.61
C ALA A 45 7.75 6.29 -0.07
N THR A 46 9.06 6.40 0.14
CA THR A 46 9.88 7.47 -0.46
C THR A 46 9.91 7.41 -1.99
N PRO A 47 10.17 6.25 -2.63
CA PRO A 47 10.05 6.11 -4.08
C PRO A 47 8.71 6.58 -4.63
N ALA A 48 7.59 6.18 -4.01
CA ALA A 48 6.26 6.59 -4.47
C ALA A 48 6.03 8.10 -4.33
N ALA A 49 6.43 8.69 -3.19
CA ALA A 49 6.28 10.12 -2.94
C ALA A 49 7.14 11.00 -3.85
N SER A 50 8.28 10.47 -4.32
CA SER A 50 9.19 11.12 -5.25
C SER A 50 8.75 11.06 -6.71
N GLY A 51 7.67 10.32 -7.02
CA GLY A 51 7.15 10.16 -8.37
C GLY A 51 6.76 11.48 -9.06
N GLN A 52 6.82 11.48 -10.40
CA GLN A 52 6.51 12.66 -11.22
C GLN A 52 5.01 13.01 -11.22
N SER A 53 4.67 14.22 -11.70
CA SER A 53 3.33 14.82 -11.62
C SER A 53 2.18 14.03 -12.25
N ARG A 54 2.45 12.96 -13.01
CA ARG A 54 1.40 12.14 -13.64
C ARG A 54 1.06 10.88 -12.84
N MET A 55 2.03 10.31 -12.11
CA MET A 55 1.87 9.04 -11.39
C MET A 55 2.86 8.99 -10.22
N LYS A 56 2.33 8.73 -9.02
CA LYS A 56 3.10 8.56 -7.79
C LYS A 56 2.79 7.19 -7.19
N PHE A 57 3.57 6.18 -7.55
CA PHE A 57 3.43 4.83 -7.03
C PHE A 57 4.78 4.14 -6.97
N ALA A 58 4.84 3.07 -6.18
CA ALA A 58 5.97 2.15 -6.17
C ALA A 58 5.48 0.73 -5.87
N THR A 59 6.18 -0.25 -6.43
CA THR A 59 5.92 -1.67 -6.22
C THR A 59 7.15 -2.35 -5.65
N GLY A 60 6.93 -3.37 -4.83
CA GLY A 60 8.01 -4.14 -4.21
C GLY A 60 7.65 -5.62 -4.15
N GLU A 61 8.70 -6.44 -4.10
CA GLU A 61 8.60 -7.88 -3.93
C GLU A 61 9.57 -8.32 -2.84
N ALA A 62 9.13 -9.20 -1.96
CA ALA A 62 9.96 -9.76 -0.91
C ALA A 62 9.66 -11.25 -0.72
N ASN A 63 10.70 -12.07 -0.55
CA ASN A 63 10.51 -13.49 -0.27
C ASN A 63 10.15 -13.67 1.21
N PHE A 64 8.94 -14.18 1.48
CA PHE A 64 8.51 -14.50 2.84
C PHE A 64 8.92 -15.92 3.22
N THR A 65 8.67 -16.89 2.33
CA THR A 65 9.19 -18.26 2.45
C THR A 65 9.77 -18.72 1.12
N ARG A 66 10.33 -19.93 1.07
CA ARG A 66 10.80 -20.53 -0.20
C ARG A 66 9.71 -20.62 -1.28
N PHE A 67 8.43 -20.63 -0.88
CA PHE A 67 7.30 -20.84 -1.78
C PHE A 67 6.32 -19.65 -1.82
N GLN A 68 6.53 -18.64 -0.98
CA GLN A 68 5.64 -17.48 -0.85
C GLN A 68 6.44 -16.20 -1.04
N THR A 69 5.97 -15.38 -1.96
CA THR A 69 6.50 -14.05 -2.25
C THR A 69 5.43 -13.04 -1.88
N LEU A 70 5.81 -12.06 -1.09
CA LEU A 70 5.01 -10.87 -0.81
C LEU A 70 5.15 -9.93 -2.01
N TYR A 71 4.02 -9.50 -2.55
CA TYR A 71 3.92 -8.43 -3.53
C TYR A 71 3.29 -7.23 -2.86
N SER A 72 3.81 -6.03 -3.12
CA SER A 72 3.36 -4.80 -2.48
C SER A 72 3.26 -3.65 -3.48
N LEU A 73 2.27 -2.80 -3.29
CA LEU A 73 2.01 -1.59 -4.07
C LEU A 73 1.63 -0.47 -3.10
N VAL A 74 2.25 0.68 -3.27
CA VAL A 74 1.84 1.94 -2.61
C VAL A 74 1.61 2.99 -3.68
N GLN A 75 0.62 3.86 -3.47
CA GLN A 75 0.25 4.89 -4.43
C GLN A 75 -0.25 6.14 -3.70
N CYS A 76 0.06 7.30 -4.29
CA CYS A 76 -0.45 8.60 -3.90
C CYS A 76 -1.15 9.27 -5.08
N THR A 77 -2.07 10.17 -4.78
CA THR A 77 -2.63 11.03 -5.83
C THR A 77 -1.55 12.01 -6.31
N PRO A 78 -1.39 12.23 -7.63
CA PRO A 78 -0.25 13.00 -8.15
C PRO A 78 -0.25 14.49 -7.74
N ASP A 79 -1.39 15.00 -7.30
CA ASP A 79 -1.60 16.38 -6.85
C ASP A 79 -1.12 16.66 -5.42
N LEU A 80 -0.78 15.63 -4.64
CA LEU A 80 -0.20 15.79 -3.30
C LEU A 80 1.29 16.13 -3.36
N SER A 81 1.75 16.92 -2.39
CA SER A 81 3.18 17.13 -2.17
C SER A 81 3.88 15.83 -1.78
N SER A 82 5.22 15.77 -1.90
CA SER A 82 5.97 14.59 -1.45
C SER A 82 5.87 14.38 0.06
N SER A 83 5.79 15.47 0.85
CA SER A 83 5.59 15.38 2.30
C SER A 83 4.20 14.85 2.66
N ASP A 84 3.15 15.33 2.00
CA ASP A 84 1.79 14.85 2.26
C ASP A 84 1.59 13.40 1.81
N CYS A 85 2.23 13.02 0.69
CA CYS A 85 2.25 11.64 0.25
C CYS A 85 2.95 10.73 1.25
N ASN A 86 4.16 11.08 1.71
CA ASN A 86 4.86 10.30 2.73
C ASN A 86 4.02 10.17 4.01
N ARG A 87 3.41 11.26 4.47
CA ARG A 87 2.54 11.23 5.66
C ARG A 87 1.34 10.30 5.46
N CYS A 88 0.72 10.31 4.28
CA CYS A 88 -0.36 9.41 3.94
C CYS A 88 0.08 7.93 4.00
N LEU A 89 1.25 7.63 3.44
CA LEU A 89 1.79 6.27 3.39
C LEU A 89 2.23 5.76 4.77
N GLU A 90 2.75 6.62 5.66
CA GLU A 90 3.05 6.29 7.06
C GLU A 90 1.79 5.97 7.86
N VAL A 91 0.70 6.72 7.69
CA VAL A 91 -0.57 6.42 8.37
C VAL A 91 -1.13 5.08 7.90
N LEU A 92 -0.94 4.74 6.62
CA LEU A 92 -1.35 3.46 6.05
C LEU A 92 -0.49 2.29 6.58
N SER A 93 0.84 2.45 6.71
CA SER A 93 1.71 1.37 7.24
C SER A 93 1.38 0.98 8.68
N VAL A 94 0.81 1.90 9.47
CA VAL A 94 0.38 1.65 10.86
C VAL A 94 -0.98 0.94 10.96
N LEU A 95 -1.82 0.97 9.92
CA LEU A 95 -3.20 0.43 9.96
C LEU A 95 -3.34 -0.98 9.38
N PHE A 96 -2.33 -1.51 8.70
CA PHE A 96 -2.40 -2.84 8.06
C PHE A 96 -1.99 -3.97 9.02
N GLN A 97 -2.99 -4.56 9.69
CA GLN A 97 -2.89 -5.91 10.26
C GLN A 97 -3.49 -6.93 9.26
N ILE A 98 -2.90 -7.17 8.09
CA ILE A 98 -3.42 -8.16 7.11
C ILE A 98 -2.51 -9.38 7.02
N THR A 99 -3.11 -10.57 7.11
CA THR A 99 -2.54 -11.91 6.90
C THR A 99 -2.35 -12.25 5.39
N ALA A 100 -1.40 -13.14 5.09
CA ALA A 100 -0.64 -13.24 3.83
C ALA A 100 -1.34 -13.64 2.50
N VAL A 101 -0.65 -13.26 1.40
CA VAL A 101 -0.74 -13.66 -0.03
C VAL A 101 0.39 -14.69 -0.33
N GLU A 102 0.32 -15.76 -1.13
CA GLU A 102 -0.62 -16.35 -2.11
C GLU A 102 -0.37 -17.89 -2.23
N ARG A 103 -1.27 -18.63 -2.88
CA ARG A 103 -0.98 -19.95 -3.50
C ARG A 103 -1.09 -19.78 -5.02
N LYS A 104 0.01 -19.99 -5.76
CA LYS A 104 0.11 -19.90 -7.23
C LYS A 104 -0.97 -20.75 -7.94
N ARG A 105 -2.02 -20.11 -8.47
CA ARG A 105 -2.78 -20.51 -9.69
C ARG A 105 -3.86 -19.48 -9.99
N GLU A 106 -3.64 -18.73 -11.06
CA GLU A 106 -4.61 -17.94 -11.83
C GLU A 106 -5.51 -16.96 -11.06
N GLY A 107 -5.26 -15.65 -11.25
CA GLY A 107 -6.24 -14.60 -10.97
C GLY A 107 -5.79 -13.63 -9.89
N PHE A 108 -5.64 -12.36 -10.32
CA PHE A 108 -5.51 -11.15 -9.53
C PHE A 108 -6.08 -11.23 -8.11
N ASP A 109 -5.33 -10.74 -7.12
CA ASP A 109 -5.96 -10.05 -6.01
C ASP A 109 -5.26 -8.72 -5.67
N LEU A 110 -6.14 -7.75 -5.47
CA LEU A 110 -5.96 -6.32 -5.65
C LEU A 110 -5.69 -5.68 -4.28
N ALA A 111 -4.62 -4.91 -4.13
CA ALA A 111 -4.51 -3.94 -3.04
C ALA A 111 -4.70 -2.54 -3.63
N VAL A 112 -5.91 -2.00 -3.50
CA VAL A 112 -6.28 -0.63 -3.88
C VAL A 112 -5.99 0.30 -2.72
N VAL A 113 -5.17 1.32 -2.97
CA VAL A 113 -5.51 2.74 -2.80
C VAL A 113 -5.00 3.48 -4.03
#